data_AF-A0A925WBB7-F1
#
_entry.id   AF-A0A925WBB7-F1
#
_cell.length_a   1.000
_cell.length_b   1.000
_cell.length_c   1.000
_cell.angle_alpha   90.00
_cell.angle_beta   90.00
_cell.angle_gamma   90.00
#
_symmetry.space_group_name_H-M   'P 1'
#
loop_
_entity.id
_entity.type
_entity.pdbx_description
1 polymer ?
#
loop_
_entity_poly.entity_id
_entity_poly.type
_entity_poly.pdbx_seq_one_letter_code
_entity_poly.pdbx_strand_id
1 'polypeptide(L)'
;MPGHGAALPGVRGVRDRPGRSRPTAPAHAHGPTRPRADVTAPDFPRTRLDARHNEQLRDLAAAGATAFGHTAELGLDRDLARLLRLRVAQLNNCPYCLVVHHAAARDSGIPRVKTETLTAWWETGLFTDAEQAALAYAEALTRAADATTEQDFQQVHDRLATHFDETQQLEIVGVVINMNVWTRLKLAEGARPAPTGP
;
A
#
# COMPACT_ATOMS: atom_id res chain seq x y z
N MET A 1 -40.23 -24.92 -33.28
CA MET A 1 -41.15 -24.40 -32.25
C MET A 1 -40.36 -23.45 -31.35
N PRO A 2 -40.56 -22.13 -31.48
CA PRO A 2 -39.75 -21.11 -30.83
C PRO A 2 -40.36 -20.62 -29.51
N GLY A 3 -39.52 -19.94 -28.71
CA GLY A 3 -39.93 -18.90 -27.77
C GLY A 3 -40.06 -19.35 -26.33
N HIS A 4 -39.39 -18.63 -25.42
CA HIS A 4 -39.97 -18.00 -24.23
C HIS A 4 -38.99 -16.89 -23.80
N GLY A 5 -39.13 -15.73 -24.43
CA GLY A 5 -38.57 -14.48 -23.91
C GLY A 5 -39.46 -13.97 -22.79
N ALA A 6 -38.90 -13.79 -21.60
CA ALA A 6 -39.59 -13.15 -20.49
C ALA A 6 -39.58 -11.63 -20.70
N ALA A 7 -40.76 -11.07 -20.94
CA ALA A 7 -41.02 -9.64 -21.06
C ALA A 7 -41.05 -8.97 -19.68
N LEU A 8 -40.38 -7.82 -19.54
CA LEU A 8 -40.50 -6.93 -18.38
C LEU A 8 -41.82 -6.13 -18.47
N PRO A 9 -42.45 -5.77 -17.34
CA PRO A 9 -43.74 -5.09 -17.34
C PRO A 9 -43.64 -3.62 -17.74
N GLY A 10 -44.66 -3.16 -18.46
CA GLY A 10 -44.76 -1.87 -19.11
C GLY A 10 -44.63 -0.65 -18.20
N VAL A 11 -43.80 0.30 -18.66
CA VAL A 11 -43.80 1.68 -18.16
C VAL A 11 -44.77 2.47 -19.02
N ARG A 12 -45.86 2.94 -18.39
CA ARG A 12 -46.87 3.81 -19.00
C ARG A 12 -46.24 5.11 -19.52
N GLY A 13 -46.66 5.50 -20.72
CA GLY A 13 -46.24 6.72 -21.40
C GLY A 13 -46.42 7.98 -20.55
N VAL A 14 -45.31 8.68 -20.33
CA VAL A 14 -45.29 10.05 -19.84
C VAL A 14 -45.64 10.96 -21.00
N ARG A 15 -46.76 11.68 -20.87
CA ARG A 15 -47.19 12.70 -21.83
C ARG A 15 -46.17 13.86 -21.85
N ASP A 16 -45.75 14.24 -23.05
CA ASP A 16 -44.91 15.43 -23.27
C ASP A 16 -45.59 16.68 -22.69
N ARG A 17 -44.89 17.35 -21.77
CA ARG A 17 -45.21 18.72 -21.34
C ARG A 17 -44.47 19.70 -22.26
N PRO A 18 -45.10 20.81 -22.69
CA PRO A 18 -44.46 21.78 -23.57
C PRO A 18 -43.32 22.51 -22.85
N GLY A 19 -42.32 22.87 -23.65
CA GLY A 19 -40.96 23.20 -23.23
C GLY A 19 -40.84 24.35 -22.23
N ARG A 20 -40.11 24.10 -21.14
CA ARG A 20 -39.40 25.14 -20.41
C ARG A 20 -38.00 25.25 -20.99
N SER A 21 -37.67 26.42 -21.54
CA SER A 21 -36.32 26.78 -21.95
C SER A 21 -35.36 26.60 -20.78
N ARG A 22 -34.39 25.68 -20.92
CA ARG A 22 -33.27 25.53 -20.00
C ARG A 22 -32.45 26.83 -20.00
N PRO A 23 -32.14 27.44 -18.85
CA PRO A 23 -31.15 28.51 -18.84
C PRO A 23 -29.80 27.92 -19.24
N THR A 24 -29.12 28.56 -20.18
CA THR A 24 -27.74 28.25 -20.54
C THR A 24 -26.86 28.51 -19.32
N ALA A 25 -26.28 27.45 -18.75
CA ALA A 25 -25.25 27.60 -17.72
C ALA A 25 -24.07 28.39 -18.31
N PRO A 26 -23.47 29.34 -17.56
CA PRO A 26 -22.30 30.06 -18.05
C PRO A 26 -21.17 29.07 -18.26
N ALA A 27 -20.44 29.22 -19.37
CA ALA A 27 -19.24 28.44 -19.63
C ALA A 27 -18.27 28.62 -18.46
N HIS A 28 -17.98 27.55 -17.72
CA HIS A 28 -16.90 27.55 -16.74
C HIS A 28 -15.59 27.75 -17.50
N ALA A 29 -15.12 29.00 -17.55
CA ALA A 29 -13.80 29.35 -18.03
C ALA A 29 -12.81 28.53 -17.20
N HIS A 30 -12.13 27.58 -17.86
CA HIS A 30 -11.04 26.83 -17.25
C HIS A 30 -9.94 27.85 -16.97
N GLY A 31 -9.83 28.29 -15.72
CA GLY A 31 -8.73 29.13 -15.26
C GLY A 31 -7.39 28.46 -15.62
N PRO A 32 -6.30 29.23 -15.68
CA PRO A 32 -5.00 28.71 -16.10
C PRO A 32 -4.64 27.49 -15.24
N THR A 33 -4.54 26.33 -15.88
CA THR A 33 -4.05 25.11 -15.25
C THR A 33 -2.66 25.39 -14.73
N ARG A 34 -2.51 25.45 -13.40
CA ARG A 34 -1.17 25.49 -12.78
C ARG A 34 -0.34 24.36 -13.38
N PRO A 35 0.89 24.64 -13.83
CA PRO A 35 1.77 23.58 -14.32
C PRO A 35 1.87 22.50 -13.24
N ARG A 36 1.68 21.25 -13.65
CA ARG A 36 1.91 20.10 -12.76
C ARG A 36 3.38 20.17 -12.35
N ALA A 37 3.63 20.21 -11.05
CA ALA A 37 4.98 20.16 -10.53
C ALA A 37 5.69 18.90 -11.05
N ASP A 38 6.98 19.03 -11.36
CA ASP A 38 7.82 17.89 -11.65
C ASP A 38 7.93 17.01 -10.39
N VAL A 39 7.86 15.68 -10.53
CA VAL A 39 7.81 14.72 -9.41
C VAL A 39 9.02 13.77 -9.45
N THR A 40 10.05 14.10 -10.22
CA THR A 40 11.18 13.22 -10.53
C THR A 40 12.04 12.81 -9.32
N ALA A 41 12.06 13.59 -8.23
CA ALA A 41 12.52 13.15 -6.90
C ALA A 41 11.99 14.09 -5.81
N PRO A 42 10.97 13.68 -5.03
CA PRO A 42 10.37 14.58 -4.04
C PRO A 42 11.29 14.78 -2.83
N ASP A 43 11.38 16.03 -2.36
CA ASP A 43 11.85 16.30 -0.99
C ASP A 43 10.79 15.85 0.03
N PHE A 44 11.23 15.53 1.24
CA PHE A 44 10.40 15.06 2.34
C PHE A 44 10.57 15.95 3.57
N PRO A 45 10.08 17.21 3.52
CA PRO A 45 10.16 18.09 4.67
C PRO A 45 9.44 17.47 5.88
N ARG A 46 10.09 17.54 7.04
CA ARG A 46 9.50 17.15 8.33
C ARG A 46 8.68 18.32 8.86
N THR A 47 7.38 18.32 8.56
CA THR A 47 6.49 19.47 8.81
C THR A 47 5.90 19.54 10.22
N ARG A 48 6.07 18.50 11.05
CA ARG A 48 5.41 18.41 12.37
C ARG A 48 6.41 18.28 13.51
N LEU A 49 7.31 17.30 13.43
CA LEU A 49 8.32 17.03 14.44
C LEU A 49 9.57 16.44 13.79
N ASP A 50 10.66 16.45 14.55
CA ASP A 50 11.93 15.89 14.13
C ASP A 50 12.37 14.83 15.15
N ALA A 51 12.32 13.56 14.75
CA ALA A 51 12.68 12.46 15.62
C ALA A 51 14.15 12.48 16.04
N ARG A 52 15.01 13.26 15.35
CA ARG A 52 16.43 13.42 15.70
C ARG A 52 16.63 14.12 17.04
N HIS A 53 15.59 14.78 17.58
CA HIS A 53 15.63 15.33 18.94
C HIS A 53 15.44 14.29 20.05
N ASN A 54 15.16 13.02 19.72
CA ASN A 54 15.10 11.92 20.68
C ASN A 54 16.05 10.79 20.24
N GLU A 55 17.23 10.75 20.87
CA GLU A 55 18.29 9.81 20.54
C GLU A 55 17.87 8.35 20.73
N GLN A 56 17.20 8.03 21.83
CA GLN A 56 16.74 6.67 22.14
C GLN A 56 15.76 6.12 21.09
N LEU A 57 14.79 6.95 20.68
CA LEU A 57 13.85 6.56 19.62
C LEU A 57 14.54 6.42 18.27
N ARG A 58 15.48 7.32 17.96
CA ARG A 58 16.29 7.26 16.72
C ARG A 58 17.12 5.99 16.68
N ASP A 59 17.76 5.62 17.78
CA ASP A 59 18.61 4.43 17.86
C ASP A 59 17.80 3.14 17.79
N LEU A 60 16.62 3.09 18.42
CA LEU A 60 15.69 1.98 18.26
C LEU A 60 15.31 1.75 16.79
N ALA A 61 14.90 2.82 16.08
CA ALA A 61 14.55 2.74 14.67
C ALA A 61 15.75 2.38 13.77
N ALA A 62 16.94 2.91 14.09
CA ALA A 62 18.18 2.62 13.37
C ALA A 62 18.61 1.16 13.55
N ALA A 63 18.55 0.63 14.77
CA ALA A 63 18.86 -0.78 15.04
C ALA A 63 17.94 -1.72 14.25
N GLY A 64 16.64 -1.43 14.21
CA GLY A 64 15.69 -2.16 13.36
C GLY A 64 15.99 -2.06 11.87
N ALA A 65 16.43 -0.89 11.39
CA ALA A 65 16.84 -0.72 10.00
C ALA A 65 18.14 -1.47 9.66
N THR A 66 19.09 -1.56 10.59
CA THR A 66 20.30 -2.37 10.41
C THR A 66 19.98 -3.85 10.35
N ALA A 67 19.14 -4.33 11.28
CA ALA A 67 18.81 -5.75 11.38
C ALA A 67 17.84 -6.24 10.31
N PHE A 68 16.88 -5.41 9.89
CA PHE A 68 15.76 -5.82 9.02
C PHE A 68 15.43 -4.80 7.91
N GLY A 69 16.31 -3.83 7.63
CA GLY A 69 16.14 -2.85 6.54
C GLY A 69 16.62 -3.37 5.18
N HIS A 70 16.73 -2.47 4.20
CA HIS A 70 17.07 -2.83 2.81
C HIS A 70 18.45 -3.45 2.63
N THR A 71 19.38 -3.13 3.53
CA THR A 71 20.77 -3.60 3.49
C THR A 71 21.01 -4.80 4.41
N ALA A 72 19.98 -5.26 5.12
CA ALA A 72 20.10 -6.42 5.99
C ALA A 72 20.40 -7.68 5.18
N GLU A 73 21.27 -8.52 5.73
CA GLU A 73 21.50 -9.87 5.23
C GLU A 73 20.50 -10.80 5.94
N LEU A 74 19.53 -11.28 5.18
CA LEU A 74 18.47 -12.16 5.64
C LEU A 74 18.57 -13.49 4.86
N GLY A 75 18.16 -14.59 5.48
CA GLY A 75 17.89 -15.86 4.81
C GLY A 75 16.62 -15.84 3.95
N LEU A 76 15.78 -14.82 4.12
CA LEU A 76 14.62 -14.53 3.28
C LEU A 76 15.02 -14.02 1.89
N ASP A 77 14.27 -14.43 0.86
CA ASP A 77 14.40 -13.87 -0.48
C ASP A 77 14.29 -12.33 -0.46
N ARG A 78 15.24 -11.66 -1.14
CA ARG A 78 15.37 -10.20 -1.07
C ARG A 78 14.18 -9.50 -1.72
N ASP A 79 13.60 -10.09 -2.76
CA ASP A 79 12.46 -9.49 -3.46
C ASP A 79 11.18 -9.67 -2.67
N LEU A 80 10.98 -10.83 -2.04
CA LEU A 80 9.91 -11.01 -1.06
C LEU A 80 10.04 -9.99 0.07
N ALA A 81 11.22 -9.81 0.67
CA ALA A 81 11.42 -8.84 1.72
C ALA A 81 11.08 -7.40 1.26
N ARG A 82 11.36 -7.03 0.00
CA ARG A 82 10.98 -5.72 -0.57
C ARG A 82 9.47 -5.60 -0.74
N LEU A 83 8.80 -6.65 -1.23
CA LEU A 83 7.34 -6.69 -1.37
C LEU A 83 6.65 -6.55 0.00
N LEU A 84 7.13 -7.22 1.04
CA LEU A 84 6.59 -7.09 2.40
C LEU A 84 6.70 -5.65 2.91
N ARG A 85 7.86 -5.00 2.72
CA ARG A 85 8.04 -3.59 3.12
C ARG A 85 7.09 -2.66 2.39
N LEU A 86 6.96 -2.83 1.08
CA LEU A 86 6.02 -2.04 0.29
C LEU A 86 4.57 -2.29 0.73
N ARG A 87 4.20 -3.55 1.01
CA ARG A 87 2.84 -3.88 1.45
C ARG A 87 2.51 -3.24 2.79
N VAL A 88 3.39 -3.33 3.79
CA VAL A 88 3.19 -2.66 5.09
C VAL A 88 3.08 -1.14 4.92
N ALA A 89 3.87 -0.53 4.04
CA ALA A 89 3.77 0.90 3.73
C ALA A 89 2.40 1.29 3.12
N GLN A 90 1.84 0.45 2.24
CA GLN A 90 0.50 0.62 1.66
C GLN A 90 -0.59 0.52 2.74
N LEU A 91 -0.53 -0.49 3.61
CA LEU A 91 -1.48 -0.68 4.70
C LEU A 91 -1.51 0.51 5.66
N ASN A 92 -0.32 1.01 6.01
CA ASN A 92 -0.16 2.11 6.95
C ASN A 92 -0.27 3.50 6.28
N ASN A 93 -0.54 3.57 4.96
CA ASN A 93 -0.69 4.81 4.21
C ASN A 93 0.47 5.83 4.41
N CYS A 94 1.72 5.35 4.51
CA CYS A 94 2.90 6.21 4.73
C CYS A 94 3.47 6.72 3.40
N PRO A 95 3.32 8.01 3.02
CA PRO A 95 3.73 8.48 1.69
C PRO A 95 5.24 8.45 1.47
N TYR A 96 6.03 8.81 2.49
CA TYR A 96 7.49 8.66 2.46
C TYR A 96 7.89 7.21 2.15
N CYS A 97 7.33 6.28 2.92
CA CYS A 97 7.65 4.87 2.82
C CYS A 97 7.23 4.31 1.46
N LEU A 98 6.05 4.72 0.94
CA LEU A 98 5.59 4.32 -0.39
C LEU A 98 6.59 4.73 -1.47
N VAL A 99 7.08 5.97 -1.48
CA VAL A 99 8.06 6.41 -2.48
C VAL A 99 9.37 5.61 -2.36
N VAL A 100 9.90 5.49 -1.15
CA VAL A 100 11.17 4.77 -0.91
C VAL A 100 11.08 3.30 -1.32
N HIS A 101 10.01 2.59 -0.94
CA HIS A 101 9.89 1.16 -1.22
C HIS A 101 9.44 0.86 -2.65
N HIS A 102 8.68 1.75 -3.31
CA HIS A 102 8.43 1.63 -4.75
C HIS A 102 9.72 1.83 -5.55
N ALA A 103 10.56 2.81 -5.19
CA ALA A 103 11.86 3.00 -5.83
C ALA A 103 12.75 1.77 -5.65
N ALA A 104 12.87 1.27 -4.41
CA ALA A 104 13.65 0.08 -4.11
C ALA A 104 13.18 -1.17 -4.87
N ALA A 105 11.86 -1.35 -5.04
CA ALA A 105 11.31 -2.48 -5.80
C ALA A 105 11.52 -2.33 -7.32
N ARG A 106 11.40 -1.10 -7.85
CA ARG A 106 11.68 -0.78 -9.26
C ARG A 106 13.15 -1.04 -9.61
N ASP A 107 14.05 -0.74 -8.69
CA ASP A 107 15.49 -0.88 -8.89
C ASP A 107 15.99 -2.32 -8.64
N SER A 108 15.14 -3.23 -8.11
CA SER A 108 15.53 -4.61 -7.75
C SER A 108 15.17 -5.68 -8.77
N GLY A 109 14.64 -5.32 -9.94
CA GLY A 109 14.25 -6.30 -10.97
C GLY A 109 12.91 -7.01 -10.73
N ILE A 110 12.20 -6.68 -9.65
CA ILE A 110 10.83 -7.16 -9.41
C ILE A 110 9.96 -6.72 -10.60
N PRO A 111 9.19 -7.63 -11.23
CA PRO A 111 8.30 -7.26 -12.32
C PRO A 111 7.34 -6.16 -11.89
N ARG A 112 7.29 -5.07 -12.67
CA ARG A 112 6.44 -3.90 -12.40
C ARG A 112 5.01 -4.29 -12.05
N VAL A 113 4.41 -5.22 -12.81
CA VAL A 113 3.04 -5.70 -12.60
C VAL A 113 2.82 -6.27 -11.19
N LYS A 114 3.79 -6.98 -10.58
CA LYS A 114 3.69 -7.46 -9.19
C LYS A 114 3.53 -6.30 -8.22
N THR A 115 4.33 -5.24 -8.37
CA THR A 115 4.25 -4.08 -7.46
C THR A 115 2.96 -3.27 -7.65
N GLU A 116 2.42 -3.23 -8.86
CA GLU A 116 1.17 -2.53 -9.19
C GLU A 116 -0.06 -3.27 -8.66
N THR A 117 -0.05 -4.60 -8.69
CA THR A 117 -1.14 -5.43 -8.18
C THR A 117 -0.96 -5.89 -6.74
N LEU A 118 0.11 -5.45 -6.06
CA LEU A 118 0.43 -5.88 -4.69
C LEU A 118 -0.70 -5.60 -3.69
N THR A 119 -1.51 -4.56 -3.93
CA THR A 119 -2.65 -4.24 -3.05
C THR A 119 -3.80 -5.24 -3.14
N ALA A 120 -3.84 -6.04 -4.20
CA ALA A 120 -4.83 -7.06 -4.51
C ALA A 120 -4.14 -8.38 -4.87
N TRP A 121 -3.04 -8.71 -4.16
CA TRP A 121 -2.16 -9.83 -4.51
C TRP A 121 -2.89 -11.17 -4.61
N TRP A 122 -3.94 -11.38 -3.80
CA TRP A 122 -4.73 -12.62 -3.73
C TRP A 122 -5.65 -12.82 -4.95
N GLU A 123 -5.94 -11.76 -5.71
CA GLU A 123 -6.75 -11.82 -6.94
C GLU A 123 -5.89 -12.03 -8.20
N THR A 124 -4.62 -12.41 -8.05
CA THR A 124 -3.68 -12.57 -9.17
C THR A 124 -2.92 -13.88 -9.08
N GLY A 125 -2.55 -14.44 -10.23
CA GLY A 125 -1.64 -15.60 -10.32
C GLY A 125 -0.15 -15.22 -10.32
N LEU A 126 0.21 -14.01 -9.89
CA LEU A 126 1.58 -13.50 -10.01
C LEU A 126 2.47 -13.89 -8.84
N PHE A 127 1.89 -14.22 -7.68
CA PHE A 127 2.62 -14.50 -6.44
C PHE A 127 2.62 -16.00 -6.16
N THR A 128 3.79 -16.55 -5.79
CA THR A 128 3.92 -17.95 -5.37
C THR A 128 3.17 -18.21 -4.07
N ASP A 129 2.88 -19.47 -3.76
CA ASP A 129 2.20 -19.84 -2.50
C ASP A 129 2.95 -19.33 -1.26
N ALA A 130 4.29 -19.38 -1.29
CA ALA A 130 5.15 -18.85 -0.24
C ALA A 130 5.05 -17.32 -0.13
N GLU A 131 5.07 -16.59 -1.26
CA GLU A 131 4.89 -15.12 -1.25
C GLU A 131 3.51 -14.74 -0.71
N GLN A 132 2.45 -15.47 -1.10
CA GLN A 132 1.09 -15.24 -0.61
C GLN A 132 0.96 -15.50 0.89
N ALA A 133 1.59 -16.57 1.40
CA ALA A 133 1.59 -16.88 2.83
C ALA A 133 2.30 -15.77 3.63
N ALA A 134 3.46 -15.30 3.16
CA ALA A 134 4.18 -14.20 3.79
C ALA A 134 3.43 -12.87 3.72
N LEU A 135 2.76 -12.56 2.60
CA LEU A 135 1.92 -11.38 2.46
C LEU A 135 0.72 -11.42 3.41
N ALA A 136 -0.01 -12.53 3.46
CA ALA A 136 -1.12 -12.71 4.40
C ALA A 136 -0.68 -12.53 5.86
N TYR A 137 0.45 -13.11 6.23
CA TYR A 137 1.03 -12.99 7.57
C TYR A 137 1.44 -11.55 7.90
N ALA A 138 2.09 -10.85 6.97
CA ALA A 138 2.46 -9.45 7.13
C ALA A 138 1.25 -8.52 7.27
N GLU A 139 0.16 -8.77 6.52
CA GLU A 139 -1.10 -8.05 6.67
C GLU A 139 -1.73 -8.27 8.03
N ALA A 140 -1.81 -9.54 8.47
CA ALA A 140 -2.40 -9.92 9.75
C ALA A 140 -1.64 -9.30 10.93
N LEU A 141 -0.30 -9.37 10.92
CA LEU A 141 0.52 -8.72 11.95
C LEU A 141 0.39 -7.19 11.94
N THR A 142 0.35 -6.57 10.76
CA THR A 142 0.22 -5.11 10.65
C THR A 142 -1.12 -4.62 11.19
N ARG A 143 -2.19 -5.39 10.97
CA ARG A 143 -3.56 -5.11 11.42
C ARG A 143 -3.94 -5.85 12.70
N ALA A 144 -2.97 -6.29 13.51
CA ALA A 144 -3.27 -7.08 14.71
C ALA A 144 -4.21 -6.37 15.70
N ALA A 145 -4.21 -5.03 15.71
CA ALA A 145 -5.13 -4.23 16.53
C ALA A 145 -6.60 -4.28 16.04
N ASP A 146 -6.82 -4.61 14.77
CA ASP A 146 -8.14 -4.74 14.15
C ASP A 146 -8.65 -6.19 14.16
N ALA A 147 -7.90 -7.12 14.78
CA ALA A 147 -8.18 -8.54 14.72
C ALA A 147 -9.52 -8.90 15.38
N THR A 148 -10.32 -9.67 14.66
CA THR A 148 -11.58 -10.27 15.12
C THR A 148 -11.42 -11.77 15.30
N THR A 149 -12.38 -12.44 15.96
CA THR A 149 -12.40 -13.91 16.08
C THR A 149 -12.48 -14.63 14.73
N GLU A 150 -12.89 -13.94 13.67
CA GLU A 150 -12.94 -14.47 12.30
C GLU A 150 -11.57 -14.42 11.61
N GLN A 151 -10.65 -13.59 12.09
CA GLN A 151 -9.26 -13.53 11.64
C GLN A 151 -8.40 -14.41 12.52
N ASP A 152 -8.55 -15.72 12.33
CA ASP A 152 -7.76 -16.72 13.05
C ASP A 152 -6.27 -16.61 12.67
N PHE A 153 -5.52 -15.88 13.48
CA PHE A 153 -4.09 -15.69 13.29
C PHE A 153 -3.33 -17.02 13.28
N GLN A 154 -3.83 -18.06 13.97
CA GLN A 154 -3.21 -19.38 13.98
C GLN A 154 -3.19 -19.98 12.57
N GLN A 155 -4.29 -19.88 11.82
CA GLN A 155 -4.33 -20.39 10.44
C GLN A 155 -3.36 -19.65 9.52
N VAL A 156 -3.21 -18.34 9.71
CA VAL A 156 -2.25 -17.53 8.94
C VAL A 156 -0.81 -17.92 9.28
N HIS A 157 -0.52 -18.15 10.56
CA HIS A 157 0.77 -18.66 11.03
C HIS A 157 1.06 -20.06 10.48
N ASP A 158 0.13 -21.00 10.58
CA ASP A 158 0.32 -22.38 10.12
C ASP A 158 0.58 -22.44 8.62
N ARG A 159 -0.12 -21.61 7.83
CA ARG A 159 0.16 -21.47 6.40
C ARG A 159 1.58 -20.94 6.15
N LEU A 160 2.04 -19.94 6.91
CA LEU A 160 3.41 -19.44 6.79
C LEU A 160 4.43 -20.55 7.08
N ALA A 161 4.23 -21.31 8.15
CA ALA A 161 5.13 -22.37 8.60
C ALA A 161 5.27 -23.53 7.60
N THR A 162 4.36 -23.66 6.63
CA THR A 162 4.50 -24.65 5.54
C THR A 162 5.56 -24.27 4.51
N HIS A 163 6.00 -23.01 4.47
CA HIS A 163 6.90 -22.48 3.44
C HIS A 163 8.23 -21.94 3.98
N PHE A 164 8.28 -21.55 5.25
CA PHE A 164 9.43 -20.87 5.85
C PHE A 164 9.85 -21.57 7.14
N ASP A 165 11.16 -21.74 7.34
CA ASP A 165 11.68 -22.18 8.63
C ASP A 165 11.54 -21.09 9.71
N GLU A 166 11.77 -21.45 10.96
CA GLU A 166 11.61 -20.53 12.09
C GLU A 166 12.49 -19.27 11.97
N THR A 167 13.69 -19.40 11.39
CA THR A 167 14.60 -18.27 11.19
C THR A 167 14.01 -17.29 10.18
N GLN A 168 13.55 -17.79 9.03
CA GLN A 168 12.89 -16.98 8.01
C GLN A 168 11.57 -16.37 8.51
N GLN A 169 10.80 -17.08 9.34
CA GLN A 169 9.60 -16.54 9.98
C GLN A 169 9.94 -15.36 10.90
N LEU A 170 10.99 -15.47 11.71
CA LEU A 170 11.47 -14.38 12.57
C LEU A 170 12.00 -13.18 11.75
N GLU A 171 12.63 -13.43 10.62
CA GLU A 171 13.05 -12.36 9.69
C GLU A 171 11.84 -11.64 9.08
N ILE A 172 10.79 -12.37 8.69
CA ILE A 172 9.51 -11.78 8.23
C ILE A 172 8.91 -10.91 9.33
N VAL A 173 8.84 -11.42 10.58
CA VAL A 173 8.38 -10.66 11.75
C VAL A 173 9.21 -9.39 11.93
N GLY A 174 10.54 -9.49 11.88
CA GLY A 174 11.47 -8.37 12.00
C GLY A 174 11.26 -7.30 10.93
N VAL A 175 11.07 -7.71 9.67
CA VAL A 175 10.75 -6.81 8.56
C VAL A 175 9.43 -6.07 8.82
N VAL A 176 8.39 -6.78 9.24
CA VAL A 176 7.05 -6.19 9.51
C VAL A 176 7.11 -5.22 10.69
N ILE A 177 7.78 -5.58 11.78
CA ILE A 177 7.93 -4.73 12.98
C ILE A 177 8.72 -3.47 12.62
N ASN A 178 9.88 -3.61 11.98
CA ASN A 178 10.70 -2.49 11.56
C ASN A 178 9.90 -1.53 10.67
N MET A 179 9.14 -2.06 9.71
CA MET A 179 8.27 -1.25 8.87
C MET A 179 7.17 -0.53 9.65
N ASN A 180 6.53 -1.19 10.61
CA ASN A 180 5.52 -0.58 11.46
C ASN A 180 6.09 0.54 12.34
N VAL A 181 7.36 0.46 12.74
CA VAL A 181 8.09 1.56 13.41
C VAL A 181 8.29 2.73 12.44
N TRP A 182 8.87 2.49 11.26
CA TRP A 182 9.18 3.55 10.30
C TRP A 182 7.94 4.27 9.76
N THR A 183 6.86 3.55 9.46
CA THR A 183 5.63 4.18 8.97
C THR A 183 5.04 5.13 10.01
N ARG A 184 5.02 4.74 11.30
CA ARG A 184 4.54 5.59 12.40
C ARG A 184 5.44 6.81 12.59
N LEU A 185 6.76 6.60 12.57
CA LEU A 185 7.73 7.67 12.73
C LEU A 185 7.59 8.73 11.62
N LYS A 186 7.56 8.30 10.36
CA LYS A 186 7.46 9.21 9.21
C LYS A 186 6.13 9.94 9.12
N LEU A 187 5.04 9.27 9.49
CA LEU A 187 3.73 9.92 9.63
C LEU A 187 3.76 10.99 10.73
N ALA A 188 4.33 10.67 11.90
CA ALA A 188 4.44 11.59 13.03
C ALA A 188 5.29 12.82 12.66
N GLU A 189 6.44 12.63 12.00
CA GLU A 189 7.30 13.70 11.46
C GLU A 189 6.58 14.58 10.42
N GLY A 190 5.53 14.07 9.79
CA GLY A 190 4.86 14.72 8.67
C GLY A 190 5.70 14.69 7.40
N ALA A 191 6.63 13.73 7.27
CA ALA A 191 7.49 13.51 6.12
C ALA A 191 6.65 13.04 4.93
N ARG A 192 6.31 13.97 4.04
CA ARG A 192 5.45 13.75 2.88
C ARG A 192 6.11 14.34 1.64
N PRO A 193 5.96 13.71 0.46
CA PRO A 193 6.41 14.30 -0.79
C PRO A 193 5.91 15.74 -0.93
N ALA A 194 6.83 16.69 -1.01
CA ALA A 194 6.52 18.04 -1.44
C ALA A 194 6.76 18.15 -2.94
N PRO A 195 5.95 18.92 -3.69
CA PRO A 195 6.33 19.35 -5.02
C PRO A 195 7.73 19.96 -4.95
N THR A 196 8.65 19.51 -5.81
CA THR A 196 9.86 20.30 -6.04
C THR A 196 9.38 21.66 -6.57
N GLY A 197 9.84 22.73 -5.93
CA GLY A 197 9.47 24.09 -6.35
C GLY A 197 9.89 24.36 -7.80
N PRO A 198 9.35 25.42 -8.43
CA PRO A 198 9.99 25.97 -9.63
C PRO A 198 11.42 26.43 -9.31
#